data_AF-A0A8H7WP20-F1
#
_entry.id   AF-A0A8H7WP20-F1
#
_cell.length_a   1.000
_cell.length_b   1.000
_cell.length_c   1.000
_cell.angle_alpha   90.00
_cell.angle_beta   90.00
_cell.angle_gamma   90.00
#
_symmetry.space_group_name_H-M   'P 1'
#
loop_
_entity.id
_entity.type
_entity.pdbx_description
1 polymer ?
#
loop_
_entity_poly.entity_id
_entity_poly.type
_entity_poly.pdbx_seq_one_letter_code
_entity_poly.pdbx_strand_id
1 'polypeptide(L)'
;MKPAFGATIMHLKPDPKYATVKPYFLDYEPLEDTPKSNTVLDPITNIPIYDIRGRQTDFTIVTNGICLMNLDTGMEHDEYYDDTKVCEIFLKNAAAAAKQQLGASRVQIFDYGPSSVAHIDTSEAYAEEVLWKLNPEEAPTIKKHKWQWFE
;
A
#
# COMPACT_ATOMS: atom_id res chain seq x y z
N MET A 1 26.09 -4.36 4.29
CA MET A 1 25.33 -3.58 5.28
C MET A 1 25.27 -4.41 6.56
N LYS A 2 25.40 -3.83 7.76
CA LYS A 2 25.24 -4.59 9.01
C LYS A 2 23.74 -4.69 9.32
N PRO A 3 23.18 -5.88 9.62
CA PRO A 3 21.78 -5.99 9.97
C PRO A 3 21.50 -5.28 11.31
N ALA A 4 20.36 -4.58 11.39
CA ALA A 4 19.84 -3.96 12.60
C ALA A 4 19.28 -5.03 13.55
N PHE A 5 18.52 -5.98 13.03
CA PHE A 5 17.98 -7.14 13.74
C PHE A 5 17.59 -8.26 12.75
N GLY A 6 17.27 -9.45 13.26
CA GLY A 6 16.74 -10.56 12.48
C GLY A 6 15.22 -10.64 12.61
N ALA A 7 14.52 -10.91 11.52
CA ALA A 7 13.07 -11.12 11.49
C ALA A 7 12.73 -12.58 11.15
N THR A 8 11.48 -12.94 11.43
CA THR A 8 10.86 -14.18 10.95
C THR A 8 9.63 -13.82 10.12
N ILE A 9 9.52 -14.38 8.92
CA ILE A 9 8.33 -14.28 8.08
C ILE A 9 7.69 -15.66 8.02
N MET A 10 6.37 -15.70 8.21
CA MET A 10 5.58 -16.92 8.10
C MET A 10 5.04 -17.00 6.66
N HIS A 11 5.48 -17.98 5.87
CA HIS A 11 4.91 -18.21 4.54
C HIS A 11 3.92 -19.37 4.56
N LEU A 12 2.98 -19.37 3.61
CA LEU A 12 2.13 -20.52 3.38
C LEU A 12 2.99 -21.67 2.86
N LYS A 13 3.08 -22.77 3.62
CA LYS A 13 3.79 -23.97 3.20
C LYS A 13 3.07 -24.60 2.00
N PRO A 14 3.75 -24.90 0.89
CA PRO A 14 3.13 -25.64 -0.21
C PRO A 14 2.57 -26.98 0.30
N ASP A 15 1.28 -27.22 0.01
CA ASP A 15 0.57 -28.43 0.44
C ASP A 15 -0.34 -28.89 -0.72
N PRO A 16 -0.27 -30.16 -1.14
CA PRO A 16 -1.12 -30.70 -2.20
C PRO A 16 -2.61 -30.45 -2.00
N LYS A 17 -3.09 -30.32 -0.76
CA LYS A 17 -4.50 -30.04 -0.48
C LYS A 17 -4.98 -28.71 -1.07
N TYR A 18 -4.08 -27.76 -1.31
CA TYR A 18 -4.46 -26.46 -1.89
C TYR A 18 -4.85 -26.54 -3.36
N ALA A 19 -4.57 -27.68 -4.02
CA ALA A 19 -5.08 -27.94 -5.37
C ALA A 19 -6.59 -28.18 -5.38
N THR A 20 -7.17 -28.67 -4.28
CA THR A 20 -8.60 -29.01 -4.19
C THR A 20 -9.37 -28.08 -3.25
N VAL A 21 -8.70 -27.46 -2.27
CA VAL A 21 -9.33 -26.57 -1.28
C VAL A 21 -8.48 -25.32 -1.09
N LYS A 22 -9.03 -24.13 -1.32
CA LYS A 22 -8.28 -22.87 -1.15
C LYS A 22 -7.79 -22.70 0.30
N PRO A 23 -6.58 -22.16 0.51
CA PRO A 23 -6.12 -21.76 1.83
C PRO A 23 -7.03 -20.67 2.40
N TYR A 24 -7.37 -20.76 3.70
CA TYR A 24 -8.19 -19.77 4.39
C TYR A 24 -7.80 -19.60 5.85
N PHE A 25 -8.15 -18.45 6.41
CA PHE A 25 -8.12 -18.14 7.83
C PHE A 25 -9.41 -17.38 8.16
N LEU A 26 -10.12 -17.80 9.20
CA LEU A 26 -11.36 -17.17 9.65
C LEU A 26 -11.02 -16.23 10.81
N ASP A 27 -11.37 -14.96 10.64
CA ASP A 27 -11.25 -13.91 11.65
C ASP A 27 -12.38 -13.94 12.69
N TYR A 28 -13.38 -14.79 12.49
CA TYR A 28 -14.48 -15.07 13.43
C TYR A 28 -14.39 -16.49 14.01
N GLU A 29 -15.25 -16.79 14.98
CA GLU A 29 -15.34 -18.13 15.55
C GLU A 29 -16.13 -19.07 14.64
N PRO A 30 -15.54 -20.17 14.15
CA PRO A 30 -16.21 -21.06 13.24
C PRO A 30 -17.36 -21.81 13.90
N LEU A 31 -18.26 -22.35 13.07
CA LEU A 31 -19.24 -23.34 13.52
C LEU A 31 -18.52 -24.59 14.04
N GLU A 32 -19.21 -25.35 14.90
CA GLU A 32 -18.72 -26.63 15.43
C GLU A 32 -18.23 -27.51 14.27
N ASP A 33 -17.08 -28.17 14.46
CA ASP A 33 -16.36 -29.00 13.47
C ASP A 33 -15.70 -28.29 12.27
N THR A 34 -15.81 -26.95 12.14
CA THR A 34 -15.06 -26.20 11.12
C THR A 34 -13.75 -25.65 11.70
N PRO A 35 -12.57 -26.00 11.16
CA PRO A 35 -11.33 -25.44 11.66
C PRO A 35 -11.23 -23.95 11.31
N LYS A 36 -10.66 -23.16 12.22
CA LYS A 36 -10.45 -21.71 12.01
C LYS A 36 -9.53 -21.40 10.83
N SER A 37 -8.68 -22.35 10.45
CA SER A 37 -7.84 -22.26 9.27
C SER A 37 -7.48 -23.64 8.76
N ASN A 38 -7.29 -23.79 7.45
CA ASN A 38 -6.65 -24.96 6.84
C ASN A 38 -5.18 -24.69 6.46
N THR A 39 -4.64 -23.53 6.79
CA THR A 39 -3.27 -23.14 6.41
C THR A 39 -2.24 -23.78 7.32
N VAL A 40 -1.11 -24.13 6.73
CA VAL A 40 0.11 -24.48 7.46
C VAL A 40 1.15 -23.45 7.11
N LEU A 41 1.66 -22.76 8.12
CA LEU A 41 2.68 -21.74 7.96
C LEU A 41 4.06 -22.35 8.21
N ASP A 42 5.03 -21.95 7.40
CA ASP A 42 6.42 -22.38 7.51
C ASP A 42 7.31 -21.14 7.72
N PRO A 43 8.07 -21.08 8.83
CA PRO A 43 8.83 -19.88 9.21
C PRO A 43 10.16 -19.79 8.46
N ILE A 44 10.40 -18.68 7.77
CA ILE A 44 11.75 -18.26 7.37
C ILE A 44 12.31 -17.37 8.46
N THR A 45 13.31 -17.88 9.19
CA THR A 45 13.96 -17.18 10.30
C THR A 45 15.25 -16.49 9.85
N ASN A 46 15.80 -15.63 10.73
CA ASN A 46 17.08 -14.94 10.53
C ASN A 46 17.13 -14.06 9.27
N ILE A 47 15.99 -13.50 8.85
CA ILE A 47 15.96 -12.56 7.74
C ILE A 47 16.61 -11.26 8.22
N PRO A 48 17.75 -10.83 7.64
CA PRO A 48 18.43 -9.63 8.10
C PRO A 48 17.61 -8.39 7.71
N ILE A 49 17.23 -7.60 8.70
CA ILE A 49 16.60 -6.30 8.49
C ILE A 49 17.66 -5.22 8.52
N TYR A 50 17.60 -4.31 7.56
CA TYR A 50 18.59 -3.25 7.39
C TYR A 50 17.96 -1.87 7.56
N ASP A 51 18.72 -0.94 8.14
CA ASP A 51 18.31 0.46 8.20
C ASP A 51 18.50 1.12 6.83
N ILE A 52 17.43 1.71 6.32
CA ILE A 52 17.39 2.35 5.01
C ILE A 52 17.69 3.85 5.06
N ARG A 53 17.72 4.44 6.26
CA ARG A 53 17.96 5.88 6.46
C ARG A 53 19.40 6.25 6.04
N GLY A 54 19.55 7.38 5.37
CA GLY A 54 20.82 7.86 4.84
C GLY A 54 21.28 7.16 3.55
N ARG A 55 20.46 6.27 3.00
CA ARG A 55 20.74 5.48 1.78
C ARG A 55 19.68 5.67 0.71
N GLN A 56 18.98 6.79 0.72
CA GLN A 56 17.85 7.05 -0.19
C GLN A 56 18.23 6.90 -1.67
N THR A 57 19.48 7.24 -2.02
CA THR A 57 20.02 7.14 -3.39
C THR A 57 20.29 5.71 -3.86
N ASP A 58 20.36 4.75 -2.95
CA ASP A 58 20.70 3.36 -3.28
C ASP A 58 19.50 2.57 -3.81
N PHE A 59 18.30 3.11 -3.67
CA PHE A 59 17.04 2.46 -4.04
C PHE A 59 16.35 3.27 -5.12
N THR A 60 16.30 2.71 -6.33
CA THR A 60 15.60 3.33 -7.47
C THR A 60 14.50 2.40 -7.96
N ILE A 61 13.46 2.99 -8.56
CA ILE A 61 12.38 2.20 -9.16
C ILE A 61 12.91 1.22 -10.21
N VAL A 62 13.88 1.64 -11.02
CA VAL A 62 14.41 0.82 -12.13
C VAL A 62 15.18 -0.39 -11.60
N THR A 63 16.01 -0.22 -10.57
CA THR A 63 16.86 -1.30 -10.06
C THR A 63 16.16 -2.15 -9.00
N ASN A 64 15.32 -1.54 -8.17
CA ASN A 64 14.78 -2.16 -6.96
C ASN A 64 13.25 -2.31 -6.99
N GLY A 65 12.56 -1.70 -7.95
CA GLY A 65 11.09 -1.59 -7.95
C GLY A 65 10.55 -0.61 -6.90
N ILE A 66 11.40 -0.05 -6.05
CA ILE A 66 11.07 0.87 -4.97
C ILE A 66 12.08 2.02 -4.92
N CYS A 67 11.66 3.18 -4.44
CA CYS A 67 12.57 4.29 -4.14
C CYS A 67 12.13 5.01 -2.86
N LEU A 68 13.05 5.73 -2.24
CA LEU A 68 12.77 6.54 -1.06
C LEU A 68 12.83 8.00 -1.45
N MET A 69 11.74 8.71 -1.18
CA MET A 69 11.62 10.14 -1.41
C MET A 69 11.52 10.84 -0.06
N ASN A 70 12.29 11.92 0.10
CA ASN A 70 12.05 12.85 1.19
C ASN A 70 10.92 13.78 0.74
N LEU A 71 9.81 13.75 1.47
CA LEU A 71 8.70 14.67 1.25
C LEU A 71 8.67 15.65 2.41
N ASP A 72 9.02 16.91 2.13
CA ASP A 72 8.70 18.00 3.05
C ASP A 72 7.24 18.38 2.82
N THR A 73 6.41 18.10 3.83
CA THR A 73 4.97 18.33 3.76
C THR A 73 4.61 19.74 4.21
N GLY A 74 5.50 20.41 4.95
CA GLY A 74 5.21 21.68 5.64
C GLY A 74 4.08 21.57 6.66
N MET A 75 3.71 20.35 7.08
CA MET A 75 2.62 20.08 8.02
C MET A 75 3.15 19.64 9.37
N GLU A 76 2.54 20.18 10.43
CA GLU A 76 2.74 19.73 11.80
C GLU A 76 1.99 18.41 12.05
N HIS A 77 2.43 17.67 13.07
CA HIS A 77 1.89 16.34 13.39
C HIS A 77 0.35 16.33 13.53
N ASP A 78 -0.20 17.30 14.26
CA ASP A 78 -1.64 17.31 14.55
C ASP A 78 -2.48 17.70 13.33
N GLU A 79 -1.87 18.30 12.30
CA GLU A 79 -2.54 18.68 11.06
C GLU A 79 -2.86 17.48 10.17
N TYR A 80 -2.24 16.31 10.40
CA TYR A 80 -2.58 15.06 9.71
C TYR A 80 -3.94 14.48 10.13
N TYR A 81 -4.53 14.98 11.23
CA TYR A 81 -5.90 14.65 11.62
C TYR A 81 -6.94 15.59 10.99
N ASP A 82 -6.50 16.64 10.29
CA ASP A 82 -7.36 17.52 9.50
C ASP A 82 -7.40 17.03 8.05
N ASP A 83 -8.49 16.37 7.71
CA ASP A 83 -8.73 15.78 6.39
C ASP A 83 -8.64 16.81 5.24
N THR A 84 -8.97 18.08 5.52
CA THR A 84 -8.85 19.17 4.54
C THR A 84 -7.38 19.45 4.27
N LYS A 85 -6.54 19.58 5.31
CA LYS A 85 -5.10 19.81 5.15
C LYS A 85 -4.41 18.61 4.50
N VAL A 86 -4.81 17.39 4.84
CA VAL A 86 -4.30 16.19 4.19
C VAL A 86 -4.57 16.25 2.68
N CYS A 87 -5.81 16.52 2.27
CA CYS A 87 -6.13 16.63 0.84
C CYS A 87 -5.46 17.81 0.14
N GLU A 88 -5.48 18.99 0.75
CA GLU A 88 -5.09 20.22 0.08
C GLU A 88 -3.58 20.47 0.11
N ILE A 89 -2.86 19.90 1.07
CA ILE A 89 -1.42 20.11 1.27
C ILE A 89 -0.68 18.79 1.04
N PHE A 90 -0.86 17.81 1.92
CA PHE A 90 -0.07 16.57 1.90
C PHE A 90 -0.19 15.81 0.57
N LEU A 91 -1.42 15.48 0.16
CA LEU A 91 -1.66 14.66 -1.03
C LEU A 91 -1.23 15.37 -2.31
N LYS A 92 -1.40 16.69 -2.40
CA LYS A 92 -0.91 17.48 -3.54
C LYS A 92 0.62 17.47 -3.61
N ASN A 93 1.29 17.69 -2.48
CA ASN A 93 2.75 17.68 -2.40
C ASN A 93 3.31 16.28 -2.73
N ALA A 94 2.68 15.23 -2.20
CA ALA A 94 3.05 13.83 -2.48
C ALA A 94 2.87 13.49 -3.96
N ALA A 95 1.75 13.89 -4.57
CA ALA A 95 1.50 13.66 -6.00
C ALA A 95 2.50 14.40 -6.88
N ALA A 96 2.83 15.66 -6.56
CA ALA A 96 3.83 16.44 -7.27
C ALA A 96 5.22 15.82 -7.19
N ALA A 97 5.65 15.40 -5.99
CA ALA A 97 6.93 14.73 -5.77
C ALA A 97 7.01 13.39 -6.54
N ALA A 98 5.97 12.56 -6.46
CA ALA A 98 5.90 11.31 -7.20
C ALA A 98 5.95 11.54 -8.72
N LYS A 99 5.21 12.55 -9.22
CA LYS A 99 5.22 12.90 -10.64
C LYS A 99 6.62 13.28 -11.13
N GLN A 100 7.30 14.14 -10.37
CA GLN A 100 8.67 14.57 -10.67
C GLN A 100 9.65 13.40 -10.62
N GLN A 101 9.63 12.59 -9.56
CA GLN A 101 10.57 11.50 -9.35
C GLN A 101 10.44 10.41 -10.42
N LEU A 102 9.21 10.13 -10.85
CA LEU A 102 8.92 9.07 -11.82
C LEU A 102 8.96 9.56 -13.28
N GLY A 103 9.06 10.87 -13.50
CA GLY A 103 8.84 11.45 -14.83
C GLY A 103 7.43 11.14 -15.38
N ALA A 104 6.45 10.95 -14.50
CA ALA A 104 5.13 10.51 -14.89
C ALA A 104 4.37 11.64 -15.61
N SER A 105 3.60 11.29 -16.63
CA SER A 105 2.68 12.24 -17.28
C SER A 105 1.58 12.68 -16.32
N ARG A 106 1.17 11.81 -15.39
CA ARG A 106 0.08 12.01 -14.45
C ARG A 106 0.25 11.14 -13.19
N VAL A 107 -0.26 11.63 -12.06
CA VAL A 107 -0.38 10.89 -10.80
C VAL A 107 -1.83 10.98 -10.33
N GLN A 108 -2.41 9.86 -9.92
CA GLN A 108 -3.74 9.77 -9.32
C GLN A 108 -3.61 9.09 -7.97
N ILE A 109 -4.20 9.72 -6.95
CA ILE A 109 -4.31 9.13 -5.62
C ILE A 109 -5.66 8.41 -5.57
N PHE A 110 -5.64 7.13 -5.21
CA PHE A 110 -6.83 6.28 -5.16
C PHE A 110 -7.39 6.13 -3.74
N ASP A 111 -6.51 6.21 -2.74
CA ASP A 111 -6.82 6.05 -1.34
C ASP A 111 -5.76 6.81 -0.51
N TYR A 112 -6.16 7.27 0.66
CA TYR A 112 -5.26 7.74 1.71
C TYR A 112 -5.88 7.46 3.08
N GLY A 113 -5.06 6.95 3.99
CA GLY A 113 -5.45 6.74 5.39
C GLY A 113 -4.45 7.44 6.30
N PRO A 114 -4.90 8.25 7.29
CA PRO A 114 -3.99 8.87 8.26
C PRO A 114 -3.46 7.88 9.31
N SER A 115 -3.88 6.60 9.25
CA SER A 115 -3.48 5.56 10.21
C SER A 115 -2.57 4.51 9.60
N SER A 116 -1.80 3.82 10.44
CA SER A 116 -0.87 2.74 10.06
C SER A 116 -1.53 1.48 9.49
N VAL A 117 -2.85 1.50 9.24
CA VAL A 117 -3.59 0.42 8.62
C VAL A 117 -3.78 0.78 7.15
N ALA A 118 -2.92 0.23 6.30
CA ALA A 118 -3.18 0.21 4.86
C ALA A 118 -4.38 -0.71 4.62
N HIS A 119 -5.53 -0.13 4.27
CA HIS A 119 -6.66 -0.91 3.76
C HIS A 119 -6.32 -1.36 2.34
N ILE A 120 -6.24 -2.67 2.11
CA ILE A 120 -6.09 -3.26 0.77
C ILE A 120 -7.46 -3.29 0.04
N ASP A 121 -8.55 -3.12 0.79
CA ASP A 121 -9.93 -3.14 0.28
C ASP A 121 -10.50 -1.72 0.16
N THR A 122 -9.93 -0.90 -0.73
CA THR A 122 -10.54 0.37 -1.12
C THR A 122 -11.80 0.08 -1.94
N SER A 123 -12.98 0.45 -1.43
CA SER A 123 -14.22 0.29 -2.21
C SER A 123 -14.21 1.20 -3.44
N GLU A 124 -14.86 0.76 -4.53
CA GLU A 124 -15.01 1.57 -5.75
C GLU A 124 -15.63 2.94 -5.44
N ALA A 125 -16.67 2.97 -4.61
CA ALA A 125 -17.35 4.20 -4.21
C ALA A 125 -16.40 5.19 -3.50
N TYR A 126 -15.58 4.69 -2.58
CA TYR A 126 -14.60 5.52 -1.89
C TYR A 126 -13.49 6.02 -2.84
N ALA A 127 -12.97 5.15 -3.70
CA ALA A 127 -11.98 5.56 -4.70
C ALA A 127 -12.56 6.55 -5.73
N GLU A 128 -13.86 6.53 -5.99
CA GLU A 128 -14.55 7.56 -6.78
C GLU A 128 -14.68 8.87 -5.99
N GLU A 129 -15.08 8.81 -4.72
CA GLU A 129 -15.16 10.00 -3.85
C GLU A 129 -13.81 10.73 -3.78
N VAL A 130 -12.73 10.00 -3.52
CA VAL A 130 -11.36 10.55 -3.52
C VAL A 130 -10.99 11.15 -4.88
N LEU A 131 -11.36 10.50 -5.98
CA LEU A 131 -11.12 11.01 -7.33
C LEU A 131 -11.79 12.38 -7.54
N TRP A 132 -13.08 12.49 -7.21
CA TRP A 132 -13.85 13.72 -7.36
C TRP A 132 -13.36 14.82 -6.42
N LYS A 133 -13.02 14.47 -5.18
CA LYS A 133 -12.49 15.40 -4.18
C LYS A 133 -11.15 16.00 -4.62
N LEU A 134 -10.25 15.17 -5.16
CA LEU A 134 -8.90 15.61 -5.53
C LEU A 134 -8.80 16.19 -6.94
N ASN A 135 -9.71 15.81 -7.86
CA ASN A 135 -9.63 16.18 -9.28
C ASN A 135 -11.01 16.57 -9.84
N PRO A 136 -11.74 17.55 -9.27
CA PRO A 136 -13.14 17.79 -9.60
C PRO A 136 -13.39 18.10 -11.08
N GLU A 137 -12.47 18.80 -11.76
CA GLU A 137 -12.61 19.17 -13.17
C GLU A 137 -12.26 18.02 -14.13
N GLU A 138 -11.26 17.20 -13.77
CA GLU A 138 -10.78 16.10 -14.60
C GLU A 138 -11.50 14.77 -14.32
N ALA A 139 -12.18 14.65 -13.18
CA ALA A 139 -12.85 13.43 -12.73
C ALA A 139 -13.79 12.80 -13.77
N PRO A 140 -14.61 13.56 -14.55
CA PRO A 140 -15.43 12.98 -15.62
C PRO A 140 -14.61 12.27 -16.70
N THR A 141 -13.41 12.76 -17.00
CA THR A 141 -12.51 12.17 -17.99
C THR A 141 -11.77 10.98 -17.38
N ILE A 142 -11.26 11.12 -16.15
CA ILE A 142 -10.51 10.07 -15.46
C ILE A 142 -11.38 8.85 -15.19
N LYS A 143 -12.64 9.04 -14.79
CA LYS A 143 -13.60 7.95 -14.57
C LYS A 143 -13.81 7.09 -15.82
N LYS A 144 -13.78 7.68 -17.02
CA LYS A 144 -13.93 6.95 -18.29
C LYS A 144 -12.76 6.00 -18.57
N HIS A 145 -11.57 6.30 -18.05
CA HIS A 145 -10.35 5.52 -18.28
C HIS A 145 -9.98 4.58 -17.12
N LYS A 146 -10.69 4.66 -15.98
CA LYS A 146 -10.35 3.92 -14.73
C LYS A 146 -10.50 2.39 -14.86
N TRP A 147 -11.21 1.90 -15.88
CA TRP A 147 -11.62 0.49 -15.98
C TRP A 147 -10.93 -0.33 -17.09
N GLN A 148 -9.84 0.17 -17.69
CA GLN A 148 -9.08 -0.63 -18.66
C GLN A 148 -8.12 -1.58 -17.93
N TRP A 149 -8.63 -2.73 -17.49
CA TRP A 149 -7.81 -3.88 -17.09
C TRP A 149 -8.10 -5.07 -18.02
N PHE A 150 -7.06 -5.50 -18.72
CA PHE A 150 -6.92 -6.76 -19.50
C PHE A 150 -8.04 -7.08 -20.51
N GLU A 151 -7.84 -6.67 -21.77
CA GLU A 151 -8.16 -7.55 -22.91
C GLU A 151 -7.02 -8.55 -23.16
#